data_AF-A0A3D5PEF3-F1
#
_entry.id   AF-A0A3D5PEF3-F1
#
_cell.length_a   1.000
_cell.length_b   1.000
_cell.length_c   1.000
_cell.angle_alpha   90.00
_cell.angle_beta   90.00
_cell.angle_gamma   90.00
#
_symmetry.space_group_name_H-M   'P 1'
#
loop_
_entity.id
_entity.type
_entity.pdbx_description
1 polymer ?
#
loop_
_entity_poly.entity_id
_entity_poly.type
_entity_poly.pdbx_seq_one_letter_code
_entity_poly.pdbx_strand_id
1 'polypeptide(L)'
;MKSQSVIGLIFCMSRNIVIGGNQVSKKDERREALLRFIRRRSGRRFTVAVIAREFGVSERTIQSDLSVLEVFGQIRRTPSYNSLHRQNGNIIVYTGSRKRQSHKSDDG
;
A
#
# COMPACT_ATOMS: atom_id res chain seq x y z
N MET A 1 -30.06 1.79 -5.41
CA MET A 1 -29.30 0.56 -5.76
C MET A 1 -27.92 0.66 -5.13
N LYS A 2 -27.64 -0.13 -4.09
CA LYS A 2 -26.35 -0.13 -3.41
C LYS A 2 -25.41 -1.02 -4.23
N SER A 3 -24.57 -0.42 -5.07
CA SER A 3 -23.52 -1.17 -5.79
C SER A 3 -22.58 -1.80 -4.76
N GLN A 4 -22.71 -3.12 -4.58
CA GLN A 4 -21.74 -3.89 -3.84
C GLN A 4 -20.41 -3.81 -4.60
N SER A 5 -19.38 -3.26 -3.95
CA SER A 5 -18.02 -3.25 -4.50
C SER A 5 -17.53 -4.69 -4.57
N VAL A 6 -17.62 -5.30 -5.76
CA VAL A 6 -17.19 -6.68 -6.04
C VAL A 6 -15.70 -6.90 -5.71
N ILE A 7 -14.93 -5.82 -5.56
CA ILE A 7 -13.51 -5.84 -5.21
C ILE A 7 -13.29 -6.10 -3.71
N GLY A 8 -14.24 -5.72 -2.85
CA GLY A 8 -14.21 -6.02 -1.41
C GLY A 8 -14.30 -7.51 -1.10
N LEU A 9 -14.83 -8.32 -2.02
CA LEU A 9 -14.91 -9.78 -1.84
C LEU A 9 -13.54 -10.47 -1.98
N ILE A 10 -12.61 -9.89 -2.75
CA ILE A 10 -11.22 -10.40 -2.85
C ILE A 10 -10.43 -10.11 -1.57
N PHE A 11 -10.85 -9.12 -0.77
CA PHE A 11 -10.22 -8.81 0.52
C PHE A 11 -10.52 -9.89 1.59
N CYS A 12 -11.61 -10.65 1.45
CA CYS A 12 -12.06 -11.61 2.48
C CYS A 12 -11.53 -13.05 2.29
N MET A 13 -10.96 -13.39 1.12
CA MET A 13 -10.56 -14.79 0.81
C MET A 13 -9.05 -15.08 0.90
N SER A 14 -8.25 -14.19 1.47
CA SER A 14 -6.84 -14.52 1.77
C SER A 14 -6.74 -15.26 3.10
N ARG A 15 -6.96 -16.58 3.01
CA ARG A 15 -6.56 -17.61 3.97
C ARG A 15 -5.26 -17.23 4.72
N ASN A 16 -5.28 -17.48 6.03
CA ASN A 16 -4.13 -17.73 6.90
C ASN A 16 -2.88 -18.15 6.10
N ILE A 17 -1.97 -17.20 5.88
CA ILE A 17 -0.58 -17.51 5.56
C ILE A 17 0.19 -17.22 6.84
N VAL A 18 0.41 -18.29 7.60
CA VAL A 18 1.34 -18.31 8.74
C VAL A 18 2.74 -18.12 8.15
N ILE A 19 3.25 -16.90 8.18
CA ILE A 19 4.69 -16.65 8.06
C ILE A 19 5.22 -16.40 9.46
N GLY A 20 5.85 -17.43 10.03
CA GLY A 20 6.86 -17.34 11.08
C GLY A 20 6.65 -16.34 12.22
N GLY A 21 6.11 -16.83 13.34
CA GLY A 21 6.74 -16.63 14.65
C GLY A 21 6.83 -15.21 15.24
N ASN A 22 5.99 -14.25 14.86
CA ASN A 22 5.88 -12.99 15.60
C ASN A 22 4.40 -12.58 15.66
N GLN A 23 3.89 -12.18 16.82
CA GLN A 23 2.52 -11.68 16.95
C GLN A 23 2.36 -10.45 16.04
N VAL A 24 1.75 -10.63 14.87
CA VAL A 24 1.54 -9.55 13.90
C VAL A 24 0.49 -8.61 14.50
N SER A 25 0.87 -7.35 14.74
CA SER A 25 -0.12 -6.39 15.23
C SER A 25 -1.16 -6.16 14.14
N LYS A 26 -2.43 -5.88 14.50
CA LYS A 26 -3.50 -5.54 13.52
C LYS A 26 -3.10 -4.42 12.55
N LYS A 27 -2.14 -3.57 12.94
CA LYS A 27 -1.59 -2.49 12.10
C LYS A 27 -0.68 -3.04 10.99
N ASP A 28 0.09 -4.08 11.28
CA ASP A 28 1.04 -4.67 10.34
C ASP A 28 0.33 -5.52 9.28
N GLU A 29 -0.71 -6.26 9.64
CA GLU A 29 -1.59 -6.95 8.67
C GLU A 29 -2.22 -5.97 7.69
N ARG A 30 -2.74 -4.83 8.20
CA ARG A 30 -3.31 -3.78 7.36
C ARG A 30 -2.27 -3.18 6.42
N ARG A 31 -1.05 -2.95 6.89
CA ARG A 31 0.06 -2.43 6.05
C ARG A 31 0.45 -3.41 4.97
N GLU A 32 0.51 -4.70 5.27
CA GLU A 32 0.79 -5.73 4.28
C GLU A 32 -0.32 -5.82 3.23
N ALA A 33 -1.58 -5.77 3.66
CA ALA A 33 -2.73 -5.73 2.76
C ALA A 33 -2.74 -4.47 1.89
N LEU A 34 -2.43 -3.31 2.45
CA LEU A 34 -2.26 -2.04 1.73
C LEU A 34 -1.13 -2.14 0.69
N LEU A 35 0.00 -2.74 1.06
CA LEU A 35 1.11 -2.95 0.14
C LEU A 35 0.72 -3.88 -1.01
N ARG A 36 0.02 -4.99 -0.73
CA ARG A 36 -0.51 -5.92 -1.76
C ARG A 36 -1.48 -5.19 -2.70
N PHE A 37 -2.34 -4.33 -2.16
CA PHE A 37 -3.27 -3.52 -2.95
C PHE A 37 -2.53 -2.56 -3.89
N ILE A 38 -1.53 -1.84 -3.37
CA ILE A 38 -0.71 -0.92 -4.17
C ILE A 38 0.07 -1.70 -5.24
N ARG A 39 0.63 -2.88 -4.92
CA ARG A 39 1.33 -3.73 -5.89
C ARG A 39 0.46 -4.07 -7.10
N ARG A 40 -0.79 -4.48 -6.88
CA ARG A 40 -1.72 -4.83 -7.97
C ARG A 40 -2.12 -3.63 -8.84
N ARG A 41 -2.06 -2.41 -8.31
CA ARG A 41 -2.47 -1.17 -8.99
C ARG A 41 -1.33 -0.17 -9.15
N SER A 42 -0.08 -0.64 -9.12
CA SER A 42 1.10 0.21 -9.12
C SER A 42 1.10 1.16 -10.33
N GLY A 43 1.40 2.44 -10.10
CA GLY A 43 1.46 3.45 -11.17
C GLY A 43 0.10 3.99 -11.62
N ARG A 44 -1.02 3.46 -11.10
CA ARG A 44 -2.32 4.10 -11.27
C ARG A 44 -2.45 5.31 -10.34
N ARG A 45 -3.29 6.25 -10.75
CA ARG A 45 -3.70 7.39 -9.91
C ARG A 45 -4.79 6.93 -8.95
N PHE A 46 -4.64 7.26 -7.68
CA PHE A 46 -5.70 7.06 -6.70
C PHE A 46 -5.69 8.15 -5.62
N THR A 47 -6.87 8.42 -5.08
CA THR A 47 -7.07 9.33 -3.95
C THR A 47 -7.02 8.55 -2.64
N VAL A 48 -6.49 9.18 -1.59
CA VAL A 48 -6.43 8.59 -0.24
C VAL A 48 -7.84 8.20 0.25
N ALA A 49 -8.84 9.03 -0.03
CA ALA A 49 -10.25 8.79 0.28
C ALA A 49 -10.76 7.44 -0.26
N VAL A 50 -10.39 7.06 -1.49
CA VAL A 50 -10.81 5.79 -2.08
C VAL A 50 -10.19 4.62 -1.31
N ILE A 51 -8.90 4.70 -0.97
CA ILE A 51 -8.24 3.65 -0.18
C ILE A 51 -8.86 3.57 1.22
N ALA A 52 -9.10 4.70 1.86
CA ALA A 52 -9.71 4.77 3.18
C ALA A 52 -11.08 4.06 3.22
N ARG A 53 -11.91 4.30 2.19
CA ARG A 53 -13.21 3.64 2.03
C ARG A 53 -13.08 2.14 1.78
N GLU A 54 -12.13 1.69 0.96
CA GLU A 54 -11.90 0.26 0.68
C GLU A 54 -11.45 -0.51 1.93
N PHE A 55 -10.63 0.11 2.79
CA PHE A 55 -10.11 -0.52 4.00
C PHE A 55 -10.96 -0.24 5.25
N GLY A 56 -12.03 0.55 5.15
CA GLY A 56 -12.90 0.90 6.28
C GLY A 56 -12.19 1.69 7.39
N VAL A 57 -11.18 2.48 7.05
CA VAL A 57 -10.37 3.25 8.01
C VAL A 57 -10.39 4.74 7.69
N SER A 58 -9.95 5.57 8.63
CA SER A 58 -9.84 7.01 8.39
C SER A 58 -8.75 7.33 7.36
N GLU A 59 -8.92 8.41 6.61
CA GLU A 59 -7.90 8.90 5.66
C GLU A 59 -6.57 9.18 6.36
N ARG A 60 -6.61 9.72 7.58
CA ARG A 60 -5.42 9.99 8.39
C ARG A 60 -4.65 8.70 8.72
N THR A 61 -5.35 7.59 8.94
CA THR A 61 -4.73 6.28 9.16
C THR A 61 -4.02 5.79 7.90
N ILE A 62 -4.66 5.89 6.73
CA ILE A 62 -4.03 5.53 5.46
C ILE A 62 -2.84 6.43 5.16
N GLN A 63 -2.94 7.73 5.42
CA GLN A 63 -1.81 8.67 5.25
C GLN A 63 -0.62 8.26 6.11
N SER A 64 -0.86 7.91 7.39
CA SER A 64 0.18 7.45 8.30
C SER A 64 0.83 6.14 7.80
N ASP A 65 0.02 5.15 7.40
CA ASP A 65 0.53 3.88 6.89
C ASP A 65 1.30 4.07 5.57
N LEU A 66 0.83 4.92 4.67
CA LEU A 66 1.54 5.28 3.44
C LEU A 66 2.89 5.96 3.71
N SER A 67 2.95 6.87 4.70
CA SER A 67 4.21 7.52 5.07
C SER A 67 5.23 6.51 5.59
N VAL A 68 4.78 5.52 6.37
CA VAL A 68 5.65 4.43 6.83
C VAL A 68 6.19 3.62 5.65
N LEU A 69 5.34 3.22 4.71
CA LEU A 69 5.76 2.47 3.51
C LEU A 69 6.74 3.24 2.62
N GLU A 70 6.59 4.57 2.56
CA GLU A 70 7.51 5.46 1.82
C GLU A 70 8.87 5.60 2.51
N VAL A 71 8.89 5.76 3.84
CA VAL A 71 10.14 5.77 4.63
C VAL A 71 10.90 4.45 4.49
N PHE A 72 10.20 3.31 4.44
CA PHE A 72 10.80 2.01 4.16
C PHE A 72 11.22 1.81 2.69
N GLY A 73 10.97 2.81 1.82
CA GLY A 73 11.34 2.78 0.40
C GLY A 73 10.53 1.78 -0.44
N GLN A 74 9.44 1.25 0.09
CA GLN A 74 8.62 0.25 -0.60
C GLN A 74 7.71 0.87 -1.67
N ILE A 75 7.33 2.13 -1.47
CA ILE A 75 6.48 2.90 -2.37
C ILE A 75 7.07 4.29 -2.60
N ARG A 76 6.68 4.93 -3.70
CA ARG A 76 6.89 6.37 -3.95
C ARG A 76 5.55 7.05 -4.20
N ARG A 77 5.31 8.20 -3.59
CA ARG A 77 4.13 9.03 -3.84
C ARG A 77 4.50 10.21 -4.74
N THR A 78 3.80 10.34 -5.86
CA THR A 78 3.93 11.51 -6.75
C THR A 78 2.58 12.22 -6.81
N PRO A 79 2.49 13.51 -6.42
CA PRO A 79 1.26 14.27 -6.59
C PRO A 79 0.96 14.43 -8.09
N SER A 80 -0.29 14.24 -8.46
CA SER A 80 -0.76 14.45 -9.82
C SER A 80 -1.65 15.69 -9.86
N TYR A 81 -1.30 16.62 -10.74
CA TYR A 81 -2.02 17.86 -10.94
C TYR A 81 -2.86 17.79 -12.22
N ASN A 82 -3.95 18.56 -12.24
CA ASN A 82 -4.74 18.80 -13.45
C ASN A 82 -4.24 20.05 -14.19
N SER A 83 -4.83 20.36 -15.35
CA SER A 83 -4.48 21.54 -16.16
C SER A 83 -4.70 22.88 -15.43
N LEU A 84 -5.51 22.89 -14.36
CA LEU A 84 -5.74 24.05 -13.48
C LEU A 84 -4.78 24.08 -12.28
N HIS A 85 -3.70 23.29 -12.31
CA HIS A 85 -2.71 23.14 -11.24
C HIS A 85 -3.28 22.70 -9.88
N ARG A 86 -4.48 22.11 -9.86
CA ARG A 86 -5.09 21.52 -8.66
C ARG A 86 -4.70 20.05 -8.55
N GLN A 87 -4.41 19.61 -7.33
CA GLN A 87 -4.09 18.21 -7.06
C GLN A 87 -5.34 17.35 -7.26
N ASN A 88 -5.26 16.39 -8.16
CA ASN A 88 -6.34 15.44 -8.49
C ASN A 88 -6.20 14.13 -7.69
N GLY A 89 -4.99 13.85 -7.21
CA GLY A 89 -4.71 12.67 -6.39
C GLY A 89 -3.22 12.35 -6.41
N ASN A 90 -2.88 11.17 -5.89
CA ASN A 90 -1.50 10.73 -5.84
C ASN A 90 -1.32 9.51 -6.73
N ILE A 91 -0.27 9.52 -7.53
CA ILE A 91 0.22 8.32 -8.20
C ILE A 91 1.13 7.64 -7.19
N ILE A 92 0.75 6.45 -6.75
CA ILE A 92 1.59 5.65 -5.85
C ILE A 92 2.17 4.50 -6.65
N VAL A 93 3.49 4.48 -6.74
CA VAL A 93 4.25 3.45 -7.43
C VAL A 93 4.85 2.53 -6.39
N TYR A 94 4.62 1.23 -6.54
CA TYR A 94 5.37 0.22 -5.80
C TYR A 94 6.78 0.14 -6.38
N THR A 95 7.77 0.51 -5.58
CA THR A 95 9.20 0.50 -5.95
C THR A 95 9.86 -0.83 -5.57
N GLY A 96 9.21 -1.62 -4.68
CA GLY A 96 9.82 -2.80 -4.08
C GLY A 96 10.63 -2.44 -2.84
N SER A 97 10.85 -3.42 -1.96
CA SER A 97 11.89 -3.25 -0.93
C SER A 97 13.20 -3.09 -1.66
N ARG A 98 13.87 -1.94 -1.51
CA ARG A 98 15.30 -1.82 -1.79
C ARG A 98 16.02 -2.65 -0.72
N LYS A 99 15.86 -3.98 -0.74
CA LYS A 99 16.91 -4.86 -0.21
C LYS A 99 18.10 -4.52 -1.08
N ARG A 100 18.95 -3.60 -0.59
CA ARG A 100 20.34 -3.58 -1.01
C ARG A 100 20.76 -5.04 -0.92
N GLN A 101 21.10 -5.64 -2.06
CA GLN A 101 21.84 -6.89 -2.06
C GLN A 101 23.00 -6.62 -1.11
N SER A 102 22.95 -7.24 0.07
CA SER A 102 24.14 -7.36 0.90
C SER A 102 25.11 -8.10 0.01
N HIS A 103 26.08 -7.35 -0.52
CA HIS A 103 27.24 -7.91 -1.13
C HIS A 103 27.90 -8.73 -0.02
N LYS A 104 27.64 -10.03 -0.03
CA LYS A 104 28.48 -11.00 0.65
C LYS A 104 29.77 -10.99 -0.18
N SER A 105 30.73 -10.19 0.23
CA SER A 105 32.13 -10.42 -0.13
C SER A 105 32.57 -11.58 0.73
N ASP A 106 32.34 -12.80 0.25
CA ASP A 106 33.15 -13.95 0.63
C ASP A 106 34.26 -13.99 -0.41
N ASP A 107 35.46 -13.58 -0.04
CA ASP A 107 36.67 -13.94 -0.78
C ASP A 107 37.81 -14.12 0.24
N GLY A 108 38.03 -15.41 0.56
CA GLY A 108 39.31 -16.08 0.83
C GLY A 108 40.33 -15.44 1.75
#